data_AF-A0A2D5HJU9-F1
#
_entry.id   AF-A0A2D5HJU9-F1
#
_cell.length_a   1.000
_cell.length_b   1.000
_cell.length_c   1.000
_cell.angle_alpha   90.00
_cell.angle_beta   90.00
_cell.angle_gamma   90.00
#
_symmetry.space_group_name_H-M   'P 1'
#
loop_
_entity.id
_entity.type
_entity.pdbx_description
1 polymer ?
#
loop_
_entity_poly.entity_id
_entity_poly.type
_entity_poly.pdbx_seq_one_letter_code
_entity_poly.pdbx_strand_id
1 'polypeptide(L)'
;MQIRVVDGSEDYWRESLIKIPKLNDLTIDLINKSDLVEIKIEDDAKCYNVSTKTNHNIKEFKEALKKNIKQVVNKGFEPIIFRERHVKITKMLLECLNRIELKDIYASPELIAEDIRHALSLIGKITGTVNVEDILDNLFKRFCIGK
;
A
#
# COMPACT_ATOMS: atom_id res chain seq x y z
N MET A 1 1.42 -6.70 2.53
CA MET A 1 1.76 -8.05 3.04
C MET A 1 0.82 -8.36 4.21
N GLN A 2 0.21 -9.54 4.23
CA GLN A 2 -0.75 -9.96 5.26
C GLN A 2 -0.24 -11.26 5.91
N ILE A 3 -0.40 -11.40 7.22
CA ILE A 3 -0.15 -12.66 7.92
C ILE A 3 -1.48 -13.12 8.52
N ARG A 4 -1.98 -14.29 8.10
CA ARG A 4 -3.19 -14.91 8.64
C ARG A 4 -2.77 -15.91 9.70
N VAL A 5 -3.24 -15.74 10.93
CA VAL A 5 -2.86 -16.62 12.05
C VAL A 5 -4.07 -17.44 12.46
N VAL A 6 -3.89 -18.75 12.58
CA VAL A 6 -4.89 -19.70 13.07
C VAL A 6 -4.28 -20.59 14.14
N ASP A 7 -5.13 -21.18 14.98
CA ASP A 7 -4.72 -22.12 16.02
C ASP A 7 -4.72 -23.55 15.46
N GLY A 8 -3.55 -24.18 15.33
CA GLY A 8 -3.44 -25.55 14.81
C GLY A 8 -3.91 -26.64 15.77
N SER A 9 -4.18 -26.32 17.04
CA SER A 9 -4.73 -27.27 18.01
C SER A 9 -6.25 -27.47 17.88
N GLU A 10 -6.93 -26.60 17.13
CA GLU A 10 -8.36 -26.72 16.88
C GLU A 10 -8.61 -27.60 15.66
N ASP A 11 -9.53 -28.57 15.75
CA ASP A 11 -9.87 -29.45 14.63
C ASP A 11 -10.39 -28.69 13.39
N TYR A 12 -10.97 -27.50 13.61
CA TYR A 12 -11.57 -26.65 12.58
C TYR A 12 -10.67 -25.49 12.09
N TRP A 13 -9.35 -25.58 12.32
CA TRP A 13 -8.41 -24.52 11.95
C TRP A 13 -8.44 -24.18 10.45
N ARG A 14 -8.75 -25.16 9.59
CA ARG A 14 -8.85 -24.99 8.13
C ARG A 14 -10.05 -24.11 7.77
N GLU A 15 -11.21 -24.37 8.36
CA GLU A 15 -12.41 -23.55 8.18
C GLU A 15 -12.16 -22.13 8.68
N SER A 16 -11.47 -21.97 9.80
CA SER A 16 -11.04 -20.66 10.32
C SER A 16 -10.13 -19.93 9.33
N LEU A 17 -9.20 -20.64 8.68
CA LEU A 17 -8.29 -20.05 7.69
C LEU A 17 -9.03 -19.65 6.40
N ILE A 18 -10.02 -20.43 5.96
CA ILE A 18 -10.83 -20.14 4.78
C ILE A 18 -11.70 -18.89 4.99
N LYS A 19 -12.21 -18.67 6.22
CA LYS A 19 -13.00 -17.49 6.57
C LYS A 19 -12.21 -16.18 6.47
N ILE A 20 -10.88 -16.22 6.58
CA ILE A 20 -10.03 -15.03 6.48
C ILE A 20 -9.60 -14.88 5.01
N PRO A 21 -10.10 -13.87 4.26
CA PRO A 21 -9.74 -13.73 2.85
C PRO A 21 -8.23 -13.43 2.68
N LYS A 22 -7.64 -13.96 1.61
CA LYS A 22 -6.28 -13.60 1.17
C LYS A 22 -6.35 -12.22 0.51
N LEU A 23 -5.57 -11.26 1.02
CA LEU A 23 -5.55 -9.88 0.51
C LEU A 23 -4.73 -9.75 -0.77
N ASN A 24 -3.65 -10.53 -0.89
CA ASN A 24 -2.73 -10.52 -2.03
C ASN A 24 -1.85 -11.78 -2.04
N ASP A 25 -1.07 -11.96 -3.10
CA ASP A 25 -0.12 -13.08 -3.23
C ASP A 25 0.97 -13.06 -2.16
N LEU A 26 1.18 -11.94 -1.46
CA LEU A 26 2.13 -11.82 -0.35
C LEU A 26 1.52 -12.22 1.01
N THR A 27 0.36 -12.88 0.98
CA THR A 27 -0.28 -13.41 2.20
C THR A 27 0.47 -14.65 2.67
N ILE A 28 0.80 -14.69 3.96
CA ILE A 28 1.44 -15.84 4.62
C ILE A 28 0.48 -16.39 5.67
N ASP A 29 0.33 -17.71 5.68
CA ASP A 29 -0.50 -18.43 6.63
C ASP A 29 0.37 -18.96 7.76
N LEU A 30 -0.05 -18.72 8.99
CA LEU A 30 0.69 -19.08 10.19
C LEU A 30 -0.20 -19.94 11.08
N ILE A 31 0.15 -21.22 11.19
CA ILE A 31 -0.53 -22.17 12.07
C ILE A 31 0.23 -22.15 13.39
N ASN A 32 -0.38 -21.55 14.41
CA ASN A 32 0.20 -21.46 15.75
C ASN A 32 -0.07 -22.72 16.58
N LYS A 33 0.63 -22.86 17.72
CA LYS A 33 0.56 -23.99 18.65
C LYS A 33 1.07 -25.32 18.08
N SER A 34 2.11 -25.26 17.25
CA SER A 34 2.77 -26.45 16.71
C SER A 34 3.41 -27.35 17.77
N ASP A 35 3.53 -26.87 19.02
CA ASP A 35 3.94 -27.69 20.18
C ASP A 35 2.89 -28.72 20.58
N LEU A 36 1.62 -28.51 20.23
CA LEU A 36 0.52 -29.43 20.50
C LEU A 36 0.23 -30.34 19.31
N VAL A 37 0.19 -29.77 18.10
CA VAL A 37 -0.10 -30.49 16.86
C VAL A 37 0.76 -29.91 15.74
N GLU A 38 1.66 -30.74 15.18
CA GLU A 38 2.43 -30.37 14.01
C GLU A 38 1.74 -30.85 12.73
N ILE A 39 1.31 -29.90 11.91
CA ILE A 39 0.51 -30.18 10.71
C ILE A 39 1.45 -30.38 9.53
N LYS A 40 1.30 -31.45 8.74
CA LYS A 40 2.04 -31.57 7.49
C LYS A 40 1.54 -30.52 6.50
N ILE A 41 2.40 -29.55 6.20
CA ILE A 41 2.19 -28.53 5.18
C ILE A 41 2.83 -29.04 3.89
N GLU A 42 2.13 -28.93 2.76
CA GLU A 42 2.72 -29.21 1.45
C GLU A 42 3.77 -28.13 1.11
N ASP A 43 4.93 -28.56 0.59
CA ASP A 43 6.15 -27.72 0.42
C ASP A 43 5.98 -26.45 -0.42
N ASP A 44 4.87 -26.30 -1.15
CA ASP A 44 4.60 -25.14 -2.04
C ASP A 44 3.61 -24.12 -1.43
N ALA A 45 3.08 -24.37 -0.23
CA ALA A 45 2.19 -23.44 0.46
C ALA A 45 2.99 -22.38 1.22
N LYS A 46 2.59 -21.10 1.11
CA LYS A 46 3.05 -19.99 1.99
C LYS A 46 2.50 -20.15 3.41
N CYS A 47 2.69 -21.32 4.00
CA CYS A 47 2.12 -21.73 5.26
C CYS A 47 3.25 -22.21 6.18
N TYR A 48 3.22 -21.79 7.44
CA TYR A 48 4.26 -22.11 8.43
C TYR A 48 3.62 -22.58 9.73
N ASN A 49 4.11 -23.69 10.28
CA ASN A 49 3.83 -24.09 11.65
C ASN A 49 4.75 -23.33 12.59
N VAL A 50 4.19 -22.73 13.65
CA VAL A 50 4.97 -22.11 14.71
C VAL A 50 4.38 -22.41 16.08
N SER A 51 5.22 -22.33 17.10
CA SER A 51 4.74 -22.19 18.47
C SER A 51 5.30 -20.90 19.05
N THR A 52 4.41 -19.95 19.31
CA THR A 52 4.79 -18.72 19.99
C THR A 52 5.19 -18.95 21.45
N LYS A 53 4.76 -20.07 22.05
CA LYS A 53 5.05 -20.42 23.44
C LYS A 53 6.43 -21.04 23.60
N THR A 54 6.79 -22.00 22.75
CA THR A 54 8.09 -22.69 22.80
C THR A 54 9.14 -22.05 21.90
N ASN A 55 8.75 -21.02 21.15
CA ASN A 55 9.57 -20.35 20.13
C ASN A 55 10.00 -21.29 18.98
N HIS A 56 9.28 -22.40 18.81
CA HIS A 56 9.51 -23.39 17.77
C HIS A 56 9.15 -22.82 16.38
N ASN A 57 10.02 -23.04 15.39
CA ASN A 57 9.91 -22.58 13.99
C ASN A 57 9.78 -21.05 13.77
N ILE A 58 9.92 -20.24 14.82
CA ILE A 58 9.82 -18.77 14.74
C ILE A 58 11.01 -18.16 13.97
N LYS A 59 12.20 -18.76 14.05
CA LYS A 59 13.39 -18.25 13.35
C LYS A 59 13.26 -18.45 11.84
N GLU A 60 12.82 -19.64 11.45
CA GLU A 60 12.55 -20.07 10.09
C GLU A 60 11.47 -19.18 9.46
N PHE A 61 10.37 -18.94 10.19
CA PHE A 61 9.33 -18.01 9.78
C PHE A 61 9.87 -16.58 9.58
N LYS A 62 10.70 -16.08 10.50
CA LYS A 62 11.32 -14.73 10.37
C LYS A 62 12.22 -14.63 9.14
N GLU A 63 13.01 -15.65 8.84
CA GLU A 63 13.88 -15.65 7.65
C GLU A 63 13.06 -15.72 6.36
N ALA A 64 12.00 -16.54 6.32
CA ALA A 64 11.06 -16.56 5.21
C ALA A 64 10.37 -15.20 5.01
N LEU A 65 9.93 -14.56 6.11
CA LEU A 65 9.33 -13.23 6.08
C LEU A 65 10.29 -12.19 5.52
N LYS A 66 11.56 -12.19 5.98
CA LYS A 66 12.60 -11.29 5.45
C LYS A 66 12.82 -11.52 3.96
N LYS A 67 12.86 -12.77 3.51
CA LYS A 67 13.02 -13.11 2.08
C LYS A 67 11.86 -12.56 1.26
N ASN A 68 10.62 -12.74 1.72
CA ASN A 68 9.42 -12.20 1.05
C ASN A 68 9.42 -10.68 1.01
N ILE A 69 9.74 -10.00 2.11
CA ILE A 69 9.85 -8.53 2.15
C ILE A 69 10.92 -8.04 1.17
N LYS A 70 12.09 -8.70 1.10
CA LYS A 70 13.16 -8.33 0.16
C LYS A 70 12.79 -8.47 -1.32
N GLN A 71 11.78 -9.28 -1.65
CA GLN A 71 11.25 -9.37 -3.02
C GLN A 71 10.32 -8.21 -3.37
N VAL A 72 9.66 -7.62 -2.37
CA VAL A 72 8.63 -6.58 -2.53
C VAL A 72 9.22 -5.18 -2.37
N VAL A 73 10.19 -5.03 -1.47
CA VAL A 73 10.90 -3.78 -1.28
C VAL A 73 11.82 -3.59 -2.48
N ASN A 74 11.48 -2.61 -3.31
CA ASN A 74 12.21 -2.24 -4.50
C ASN A 74 13.70 -2.07 -4.16
N LYS A 75 14.60 -2.78 -4.88
CA LYS A 75 16.07 -2.70 -4.69
C LYS A 75 16.68 -1.42 -5.27
N GLY A 76 15.87 -0.52 -5.81
CA GLY A 76 16.31 0.72 -6.43
C GLY A 76 16.63 1.83 -5.42
N PHE A 77 17.54 2.71 -5.80
CA PHE A 77 17.82 3.99 -5.15
C PHE A 77 16.70 5.03 -5.34
N GLU A 78 15.59 4.64 -5.96
CA GLU A 78 14.47 5.56 -6.19
C GLU A 78 13.82 5.94 -4.85
N PRO A 79 13.67 7.24 -4.57
CA PRO A 79 13.09 7.70 -3.33
C PRO A 79 11.65 7.19 -3.23
N ILE A 80 11.44 6.22 -2.34
CA ILE A 80 10.12 5.69 -2.03
C ILE A 80 9.27 6.85 -1.49
N ILE A 81 8.14 7.13 -2.14
CA ILE A 81 7.19 8.14 -1.71
C ILE A 81 6.45 7.62 -0.47
N PHE A 82 7.01 7.84 0.72
CA PHE A 82 6.48 7.27 1.98
C PHE A 82 5.27 8.01 2.58
N ARG A 83 4.99 9.25 2.17
CA ARG A 83 3.94 10.05 2.82
C ARG A 83 2.64 9.97 2.03
N GLU A 84 1.54 9.63 2.71
CA GLU A 84 0.18 9.62 2.16
C GLU A 84 -0.15 10.89 1.36
N ARG A 85 0.27 12.06 1.86
CA ARG A 85 0.10 13.34 1.17
C ARG A 85 0.78 13.36 -0.21
N HIS A 86 2.00 12.84 -0.33
CA HIS A 86 2.74 12.84 -1.60
C HIS A 86 2.11 11.83 -2.55
N VAL A 87 1.71 10.65 -2.06
CA VAL A 87 0.98 9.65 -2.86
C VAL A 87 -0.30 10.26 -3.45
N LYS A 88 -1.07 10.99 -2.65
CA LYS A 88 -2.29 11.67 -3.11
C LYS A 88 -2.00 12.70 -4.19
N ILE A 89 -0.98 13.54 -4.01
CA ILE A 89 -0.61 14.57 -5.00
C ILE A 89 -0.12 13.92 -6.30
N THR A 90 0.68 12.85 -6.23
CA THR A 90 1.15 12.11 -7.41
C THR A 90 -0.01 11.48 -8.18
N LYS A 91 -1.03 10.93 -7.49
CA LYS A 91 -2.24 10.41 -8.15
C LYS A 91 -3.00 11.52 -8.89
N MET A 92 -3.22 12.65 -8.23
CA MET A 92 -3.88 13.80 -8.86
C MET A 92 -3.09 14.32 -10.08
N LEU A 93 -1.75 14.34 -9.99
CA LEU A 93 -0.90 14.74 -11.11
C LEU A 93 -1.06 13.79 -12.29
N LEU A 94 -1.06 12.48 -12.04
CA LEU A 94 -1.28 11.46 -13.08
C LEU A 94 -2.64 11.64 -13.76
N GLU A 95 -3.69 11.93 -13.00
CA GLU A 95 -5.02 12.21 -13.55
C GLU A 95 -5.01 13.46 -14.46
N CYS A 96 -4.31 14.53 -14.08
CA CYS A 96 -4.15 15.71 -14.93
C CYS A 96 -3.45 15.38 -16.24
N LEU A 97 -2.33 14.62 -16.17
CA LEU A 97 -1.57 14.23 -17.35
C LEU A 97 -2.39 13.35 -18.29
N ASN A 98 -3.14 12.39 -17.75
CA ASN A 98 -4.03 11.54 -18.55
C ASN A 98 -5.12 12.37 -19.25
N ARG A 99 -5.68 13.38 -18.58
CA ARG A 99 -6.66 14.28 -19.21
C ARG A 99 -6.04 15.11 -20.35
N ILE A 100 -4.79 15.53 -20.21
CA ILE A 100 -4.08 16.26 -21.28
C ILE A 100 -3.87 15.34 -22.48
N GLU A 101 -3.42 14.11 -22.25
CA GLU A 101 -3.16 13.13 -23.31
C GLU A 101 -4.42 12.76 -24.10
N LEU A 102 -5.58 12.68 -23.42
CA LEU A 102 -6.85 12.33 -24.04
C LEU A 102 -7.55 13.50 -24.77
N LYS A 103 -7.10 14.74 -24.58
CA LYS A 103 -7.73 15.93 -25.19
C LYS A 103 -7.01 16.32 -26.47
N ASP A 104 -7.79 16.69 -27.48
CA ASP A 104 -7.25 17.33 -28.68
C ASP A 104 -6.93 18.81 -28.39
N ILE A 105 -5.68 19.17 -28.58
CA ILE A 105 -5.16 20.52 -28.37
C ILE A 105 -5.82 21.57 -29.27
N TYR A 106 -6.31 21.17 -30.45
CA TYR A 106 -6.99 22.08 -31.36
C TYR A 106 -8.47 22.23 -31.03
N ALA A 107 -9.07 21.28 -30.31
CA ALA A 107 -10.47 21.31 -29.93
C ALA A 107 -10.71 22.01 -28.58
N SER A 108 -9.74 22.00 -27.67
CA SER A 108 -9.91 22.55 -26.31
C SER A 108 -8.59 23.07 -25.70
N PRO A 109 -7.91 24.03 -26.34
CA PRO A 109 -6.63 24.55 -25.87
C PRO A 109 -6.71 25.17 -24.46
N GLU A 110 -7.82 25.83 -24.12
CA GLU A 110 -8.03 26.45 -22.79
C GLU A 110 -8.12 25.41 -21.67
N LEU A 111 -8.79 24.28 -21.94
CA LEU A 111 -8.93 23.19 -20.96
C LEU A 111 -7.60 22.44 -20.76
N ILE A 112 -6.78 22.33 -21.81
CA ILE A 112 -5.44 21.75 -21.69
C ILE A 112 -4.52 22.69 -20.93
N ALA A 113 -4.56 23.99 -21.21
CA ALA A 113 -3.78 24.99 -20.48
C ALA A 113 -4.08 24.97 -18.98
N GLU A 114 -5.35 24.83 -18.61
CA GLU A 114 -5.75 24.73 -17.20
C GLU A 114 -5.25 23.42 -16.54
N ASP A 115 -5.34 22.28 -17.23
CA ASP A 115 -4.80 21.02 -16.70
C ASP A 115 -3.27 21.08 -16.53
N ILE A 116 -2.54 21.76 -17.44
CA ILE A 116 -1.09 22.00 -17.33
C ILE A 116 -0.79 22.89 -16.12
N ARG A 117 -1.53 23.99 -15.95
CA ARG A 117 -1.38 24.89 -14.79
C ARG A 117 -1.58 24.14 -13.48
N HIS A 118 -2.61 23.31 -13.42
CA HIS A 118 -2.90 22.49 -12.25
C HIS A 118 -1.80 21.43 -12.00
N ALA A 119 -1.29 20.76 -13.04
CA ALA A 119 -0.17 19.84 -12.93
C ALA A 119 1.10 20.51 -12.36
N LEU A 120 1.43 21.72 -12.82
CA LEU A 120 2.57 22.50 -12.31
C LEU A 120 2.40 22.88 -10.84
N SER A 121 1.18 23.26 -10.41
CA SER A 121 0.87 23.52 -9.00
C SER A 121 1.06 22.27 -8.13
N LEU A 122 0.60 21.10 -8.60
CA LEU A 122 0.79 19.82 -7.89
C LEU A 122 2.28 19.45 -7.77
N ILE A 123 3.07 19.66 -8.83
CA ILE A 123 4.52 19.48 -8.79
C ILE A 123 5.13 20.42 -7.76
N GLY A 124 4.68 21.67 -7.69
CA GLY A 124 5.17 22.64 -6.71
C GLY A 124 4.95 22.19 -5.26
N LYS A 125 3.78 21.62 -4.98
CA LYS A 125 3.45 21.02 -3.67
C LYS A 125 4.36 19.85 -3.29
N ILE A 126 4.83 19.06 -4.26
CA ILE A 126 5.78 17.97 -4.02
C ILE A 126 7.19 18.50 -3.78
N THR A 127 7.62 19.51 -4.54
CA THR A 127 8.97 20.09 -4.46
C THR A 127 9.13 21.13 -3.34
N GLY A 128 8.03 21.52 -2.68
CA GLY A 128 8.03 22.51 -1.60
C GLY A 128 8.01 23.95 -2.10
N THR A 129 7.75 24.18 -3.38
CA THR A 129 7.47 25.52 -3.90
C THR A 129 6.02 25.88 -3.59
N VAL A 130 5.83 26.77 -2.62
CA VAL A 130 4.51 27.25 -2.21
C VAL A 130 4.07 28.32 -3.21
N ASN A 131 3.03 28.02 -4.00
CA ASN A 131 2.46 28.98 -4.93
C ASN A 131 1.48 29.91 -4.20
N VAL A 132 1.29 31.14 -4.69
CA VAL A 132 0.40 32.15 -4.04
C VAL A 132 -1.04 31.62 -3.89
N GLU A 133 -1.47 30.80 -4.84
CA GLU A 133 -2.77 30.13 -4.85
C GLU A 133 -2.98 29.23 -3.62
N ASP A 134 -1.94 28.56 -3.12
CA ASP A 134 -2.02 27.69 -1.94
C ASP A 134 -2.15 28.47 -0.62
N ILE A 135 -1.63 29.70 -0.61
CA ILE A 135 -1.78 30.64 0.51
C ILE A 135 -3.23 31.12 0.54
N LEU A 136 -3.77 31.50 -0.62
CA LEU A 136 -5.15 31.95 -0.76
C LEU A 136 -6.15 30.83 -0.42
N ASP A 137 -5.97 29.61 -0.92
CA ASP A 137 -6.83 28.47 -0.60
C ASP A 137 -6.87 28.12 0.89
N ASN A 138 -5.74 28.24 1.61
CA ASN A 138 -5.72 28.03 3.05
C ASN A 138 -6.39 29.18 3.83
N LEU A 139 -6.27 30.41 3.34
CA LEU A 139 -6.99 31.56 3.88
C LEU A 139 -8.51 31.38 3.71
N PHE A 140 -8.97 31.01 2.51
CA PHE A 140 -10.40 30.84 2.20
C PHE A 140 -11.02 29.56 2.77
N LYS A 141 -10.25 28.48 3.01
CA LYS A 141 -10.73 27.28 3.73
C LYS A 141 -11.20 27.55 5.16
N ARG A 142 -10.77 28.64 5.78
CA ARG A 142 -11.19 29.04 7.14
C ARG A 142 -12.38 29.99 7.16
N PHE A 143 -12.81 30.48 6.00
CA PHE A 143 -14.05 31.24 5.90
C PHE A 143 -15.18 30.28 5.55
N CYS A 144 -16.10 30.06 6.49
CA CYS A 144 -17.40 29.49 6.14
C CYS A 144 -18.02 30.40 5.08
N ILE A 145 -18.33 29.84 3.90
CA ILE A 145 -19.20 30.51 2.91
C ILE A 145 -20.54 30.70 3.61
N GLY A 146 -20.80 31.93 4.06
CA GLY A 146 -21.92 32.23 4.93
C GLY A 146 -21.73 33.45 5.82
N LYS A 147 -21.18 34.53 5.26
CA LYS A 147 -21.62 35.90 5.53
C LYS A 147 -21.56 36.69 4.23
#